data_AF-A0A8B6N1G1-F1
#
_entry.id   AF-A0A8B6N1G1-F1
#
_cell.length_a   1.000
_cell.length_b   1.000
_cell.length_c   1.000
_cell.angle_alpha   90.00
_cell.angle_beta   90.00
_cell.angle_gamma   90.00
#
_symmetry.space_group_name_H-M   'P 1'
#
loop_
_entity.id
_entity.type
_entity.pdbx_description
1 polymer ?
#
loop_
_entity_poly.entity_id
_entity_poly.type
_entity_poly.pdbx_seq_one_letter_code
_entity_poly.pdbx_strand_id
1 'polypeptide(L)'
;MIGGRMNKKFFERLKKFKITAQSSIVERAFKFFDYTGIKYLFMFPILFLIINLDKTRLVRDFLILDFNLYEILILILLGAYLFKYYPRSKRIKNFSDNKEYQNIISVVREITWSFSLLLFVSILINHFKINKVYHDLFITIVFIRFYFSVMMILTGSSLLKFLLQILMITIGVYTISVFDIKWWALITGGLAIWLYINSIDFVIFLRKGKDIESKYISDKVKYIWQRNKLRGYLLTFLLYASLLISSLFEKNNMVASERLNIRMPILMIISFLVAILIAINSFIINRKRKNKTTIVKMRKLPKWKKLIAMYLILQKK
;
A
#
# COMPACT_ATOMS: atom_id res chain seq x y z
N MET A 1 -0.95 27.75 46.97
CA MET A 1 -0.72 26.28 46.88
C MET A 1 -1.18 25.72 45.53
N ILE A 2 -0.42 25.88 44.43
CA ILE A 2 -0.74 25.26 43.11
C ILE A 2 0.57 24.78 42.45
N GLY A 3 1.36 23.98 43.17
CA GLY A 3 2.68 23.50 42.70
C GLY A 3 2.83 21.98 42.58
N GLY A 4 1.87 21.18 43.08
CA GLY A 4 2.07 19.74 43.27
C GLY A 4 1.50 18.81 42.19
N ARG A 5 0.52 19.26 41.39
CA ARG A 5 -0.25 18.37 40.49
C ARG A 5 0.37 18.17 39.11
N MET A 6 1.15 19.12 38.61
CA MET A 6 1.72 19.06 37.26
C MET A 6 2.90 18.09 37.18
N ASN A 7 3.63 17.92 38.29
CA ASN A 7 4.82 17.08 38.34
C ASN A 7 4.47 15.57 38.33
N LYS A 8 3.39 15.16 39.02
CA LYS A 8 2.97 13.75 39.09
C LYS A 8 2.52 13.18 37.74
N LYS A 9 1.75 13.94 36.95
CA LYS A 9 1.33 13.55 35.59
C LYS A 9 2.49 13.48 34.59
N PHE A 10 3.48 14.37 34.73
CA PHE A 10 4.66 14.36 33.88
C PHE A 10 5.60 13.20 34.25
N PHE A 11 5.78 12.94 35.54
CA PHE A 11 6.54 11.79 36.03
C PHE A 11 5.87 10.46 35.67
N GLU A 12 4.54 10.35 35.76
CA GLU A 12 3.82 9.16 35.28
C GLU A 12 3.96 8.97 33.77
N ARG A 13 3.91 10.04 32.98
CA ARG A 13 4.18 9.97 31.52
C ARG A 13 5.62 9.55 31.23
N LEU A 14 6.60 10.08 31.96
CA LEU A 14 8.00 9.67 31.83
C LEU A 14 8.22 8.22 32.28
N LYS A 15 7.54 7.76 33.35
CA LYS A 15 7.58 6.36 33.80
C LYS A 15 6.95 5.45 32.75
N LYS A 16 5.82 5.85 32.14
CA LYS A 16 5.18 5.15 31.02
C LYS A 16 6.09 5.09 29.78
N PHE A 17 6.78 6.18 29.45
CA PHE A 17 7.77 6.24 28.36
C PHE A 17 9.03 5.41 28.64
N LYS A 18 9.49 5.37 29.89
CA LYS A 18 10.64 4.57 30.31
C LYS A 18 10.31 3.07 30.32
N ILE A 19 9.09 2.71 30.74
CA ILE A 19 8.59 1.32 30.71
C ILE A 19 8.34 0.86 29.26
N THR A 20 7.85 1.72 28.35
CA THR A 20 7.71 1.35 26.93
C THR A 20 9.03 1.27 26.18
N ALA A 21 10.03 2.09 26.55
CA ALA A 21 11.39 2.01 26.01
C ALA A 21 12.18 0.79 26.54
N GLN A 22 11.73 0.19 27.65
CA GLN A 22 12.41 -0.89 28.36
C GLN A 22 11.68 -2.24 28.23
N SER A 23 11.04 -2.49 27.07
CA SER A 23 10.83 -3.88 26.65
C SER A 23 12.15 -4.40 26.10
N SER A 24 12.64 -5.52 26.62
CA SER A 24 13.82 -6.18 26.04
C SER A 24 13.53 -6.54 24.58
N ILE A 25 14.56 -6.57 23.73
CA ILE A 25 14.42 -7.02 22.33
C ILE A 25 13.70 -8.37 22.26
N VAL A 26 13.95 -9.22 23.26
CA VAL A 26 13.34 -10.53 23.48
C VAL A 26 11.81 -10.43 23.67
N GLU A 27 11.32 -9.52 24.51
CA GLU A 27 9.88 -9.34 24.75
C GLU A 27 9.15 -8.83 23.48
N ARG A 28 9.81 -7.95 22.70
CA ARG A 28 9.27 -7.51 21.40
C ARG A 28 9.22 -8.64 20.38
N ALA A 29 10.24 -9.50 20.35
CA ALA A 29 10.28 -10.68 19.50
C ALA A 29 9.18 -11.70 19.88
N PHE A 30 9.00 -11.99 21.16
CA PHE A 30 7.92 -12.87 21.62
C PHE A 30 6.53 -12.34 21.26
N LYS A 31 6.29 -11.06 21.49
CA LYS A 31 5.07 -10.39 21.04
C LYS A 31 4.90 -10.49 19.52
N PHE A 32 5.95 -10.28 18.74
CA PHE A 32 5.88 -10.45 17.29
C PHE A 32 5.46 -11.88 16.90
N PHE A 33 6.05 -12.92 17.51
CA PHE A 33 5.69 -14.32 17.24
C PHE A 33 4.26 -14.67 17.67
N ASP A 34 3.80 -14.16 18.80
CA ASP A 34 2.43 -14.39 19.30
C ASP A 34 1.38 -13.74 18.40
N TYR A 35 1.68 -12.56 17.86
CA TYR A 35 0.78 -11.86 16.95
C TYR A 35 0.87 -12.40 15.53
N THR A 36 2.02 -12.82 15.01
CA THR A 36 2.09 -13.48 13.70
C THR A 36 1.52 -14.90 13.73
N GLY A 37 1.47 -15.51 14.91
CA GLY A 37 1.00 -16.89 15.09
C GLY A 37 2.07 -17.94 14.75
N ILE A 38 3.26 -17.51 14.35
CA ILE A 38 4.40 -18.39 14.01
C ILE A 38 4.74 -19.34 15.16
N LYS A 39 4.57 -18.91 16.41
CA LYS A 39 4.79 -19.76 17.60
C LYS A 39 3.98 -21.06 17.55
N TYR A 40 2.75 -21.01 17.05
CA TYR A 40 1.90 -22.19 16.93
C TYR A 40 2.33 -23.09 15.77
N LEU A 41 2.96 -22.53 14.73
CA LEU A 41 3.49 -23.31 13.63
C LEU A 41 4.71 -24.14 14.05
N PHE A 42 5.52 -23.63 14.98
CA PHE A 42 6.62 -24.40 15.58
C PHE A 42 6.16 -25.61 16.41
N MET A 43 4.88 -25.73 16.76
CA MET A 43 4.37 -26.90 17.45
C MET A 43 4.15 -28.08 16.48
N PHE A 44 3.96 -27.86 15.17
CA PHE A 44 3.74 -28.93 14.19
C PHE A 44 4.95 -29.86 13.98
N PRO A 45 6.20 -29.38 13.85
CA PRO A 45 7.37 -30.25 13.76
C PRO A 45 7.57 -31.12 15.00
N ILE A 46 7.24 -30.59 16.19
CA ILE A 46 7.31 -31.34 17.45
C ILE A 46 6.25 -32.44 17.46
N LEU A 47 5.04 -32.12 17.01
CA LEU A 47 3.96 -33.09 16.85
C LEU A 47 4.32 -34.17 15.83
N PHE A 48 4.90 -33.80 14.69
CA PHE A 48 5.39 -34.73 13.68
C PHE A 48 6.51 -35.65 14.21
N LEU A 49 7.41 -35.13 15.06
CA LEU A 49 8.43 -35.93 15.73
C LEU A 49 7.82 -36.92 16.72
N ILE A 50 6.86 -36.48 17.54
CA ILE A 50 6.13 -37.35 18.47
C ILE A 50 5.41 -38.47 17.70
N ILE A 51 4.75 -38.14 16.59
CA ILE A 51 4.06 -39.10 15.71
C ILE A 51 5.02 -40.15 15.14
N ASN A 52 6.22 -39.74 14.69
CA ASN A 52 7.20 -40.68 14.14
C ASN A 52 7.90 -41.52 15.21
N LEU A 53 8.02 -41.01 16.44
CA LEU A 53 8.61 -41.74 17.57
C LEU A 53 7.61 -42.71 18.22
N ASP A 54 6.32 -42.44 18.13
CA ASP A 54 5.26 -43.30 18.64
C ASP A 54 5.06 -44.52 17.71
N LYS A 55 5.70 -45.63 18.07
CA LYS A 55 5.59 -46.92 17.38
C LYS A 55 4.39 -47.75 17.85
N THR A 56 3.51 -47.22 18.69
CA THR A 56 2.40 -48.01 19.24
C THR A 56 1.31 -48.26 18.18
N ARG A 57 0.92 -49.52 17.99
CA ARG A 57 -0.13 -49.94 17.04
C ARG A 57 -1.50 -49.31 17.37
N LEU A 58 -1.77 -49.07 18.66
CA LEU A 58 -3.05 -48.60 19.19
C LEU A 58 -3.59 -47.31 18.56
N VAL A 59 -2.71 -46.37 18.18
CA VAL A 59 -3.14 -45.09 17.60
C VAL A 59 -3.36 -45.20 16.08
N ARG A 60 -2.69 -46.16 15.43
CA ARG A 60 -2.80 -46.40 13.98
C ARG A 60 -4.12 -47.06 13.59
N ASP A 61 -4.72 -47.81 14.51
CA ASP A 61 -5.94 -48.58 14.29
C ASP A 61 -7.22 -47.81 14.64
N PHE A 62 -7.11 -46.65 15.31
CA PHE A 62 -8.26 -45.79 15.65
C PHE A 62 -8.55 -44.82 14.50
N LEU A 63 -9.37 -45.28 13.56
CA LEU A 63 -9.78 -44.51 12.39
C LEU A 63 -11.15 -43.87 12.61
N ILE A 64 -11.25 -42.56 12.39
CA ILE A 64 -12.53 -41.86 12.30
C ILE A 64 -12.60 -41.26 10.89
N LEU A 65 -13.60 -41.67 10.09
CA LEU A 65 -13.71 -41.30 8.67
C LEU A 65 -12.43 -41.63 7.88
N ASP A 66 -11.83 -42.78 8.18
CA ASP A 66 -10.54 -43.27 7.65
C ASP A 66 -9.31 -42.41 8.00
N PHE A 67 -9.48 -41.30 8.72
CA PHE A 67 -8.35 -40.52 9.23
C PHE A 67 -7.76 -41.19 10.47
N ASN A 68 -6.43 -41.22 10.55
CA ASN A 68 -5.74 -41.56 11.80
C ASN A 68 -5.95 -40.42 12.82
N LEU A 69 -6.06 -40.76 14.11
CA LEU A 69 -6.16 -39.82 15.23
C LEU A 69 -5.14 -38.66 15.16
N TYR A 70 -3.93 -38.91 14.68
CA TYR A 70 -2.94 -37.85 14.47
C TYR A 70 -3.30 -36.86 13.36
N GLU A 71 -3.84 -37.33 12.24
CA GLU A 71 -4.28 -36.47 11.14
C GLU A 71 -5.44 -35.59 11.59
N ILE A 72 -6.37 -36.16 12.37
CA ILE A 72 -7.48 -35.42 12.99
C ILE A 72 -6.94 -34.32 13.90
N LEU A 73 -5.98 -34.65 14.76
CA LEU A 73 -5.38 -33.69 15.68
C LEU A 73 -4.64 -32.56 14.93
N ILE A 74 -3.91 -32.89 13.87
CA ILE A 74 -3.27 -31.91 12.99
C ILE A 74 -4.31 -31.01 12.31
N LEU A 75 -5.39 -31.58 11.79
CA LEU A 75 -6.48 -30.83 11.14
C LEU A 75 -7.18 -29.89 12.13
N ILE A 76 -7.45 -30.35 13.36
CA ILE A 76 -8.04 -29.51 14.42
C ILE A 76 -7.11 -28.34 14.77
N LEU A 77 -5.82 -28.60 14.94
CA LEU A 77 -4.83 -27.56 15.26
C LEU A 77 -4.68 -26.55 14.11
N LEU A 78 -4.62 -27.03 12.87
CA LEU A 78 -4.58 -26.17 11.68
C LEU A 78 -5.86 -25.35 11.56
N GLY A 79 -7.04 -25.95 11.74
CA GLY A 79 -8.33 -25.25 11.73
C GLY A 79 -8.41 -24.17 12.81
N ALA A 80 -8.00 -24.50 14.04
CA ALA A 80 -7.93 -23.54 15.14
C ALA A 80 -6.95 -22.39 14.85
N TYR A 81 -5.79 -22.70 14.25
CA TYR A 81 -4.83 -21.69 13.81
C TYR A 81 -5.44 -20.77 12.75
N LEU A 82 -6.04 -21.34 11.69
CA LEU A 82 -6.64 -20.58 10.60
C LEU A 82 -7.76 -19.65 11.11
N PHE A 83 -8.61 -20.11 12.03
CA PHE A 83 -9.63 -19.26 12.63
C PHE A 83 -9.04 -18.14 13.51
N LYS A 84 -8.09 -18.48 14.38
CA LYS A 84 -7.52 -17.56 15.37
C LYS A 84 -6.62 -16.49 14.74
N TYR A 85 -5.90 -16.84 13.68
CA TYR A 85 -4.86 -16.02 13.04
C TYR A 85 -5.26 -15.50 11.66
N TYR A 86 -6.55 -15.33 11.39
CA TYR A 86 -6.98 -14.68 10.16
C TYR A 86 -6.25 -13.34 9.95
N PRO A 87 -5.63 -13.09 8.78
CA PRO A 87 -4.71 -11.97 8.56
C PRO A 87 -5.30 -10.58 8.77
N ARG A 88 -6.63 -10.46 8.72
CA ARG A 88 -7.37 -9.20 8.92
C ARG A 88 -8.14 -9.13 10.23
N SER A 89 -7.77 -9.95 11.21
CA SER A 89 -8.43 -9.90 12.50
C SER A 89 -8.23 -8.55 13.20
N LYS A 90 -9.27 -8.10 13.92
CA LYS A 90 -9.24 -6.83 14.67
C LYS A 90 -8.10 -6.76 15.70
N ARG A 91 -7.50 -7.91 16.07
CA ARG A 91 -6.38 -7.98 17.03
C ARG A 91 -5.13 -7.23 16.59
N ILE A 92 -4.86 -7.10 15.29
CA ILE A 92 -3.66 -6.40 14.81
C ILE A 92 -3.75 -4.89 15.10
N LYS A 93 -4.95 -4.32 15.05
CA LYS A 93 -5.17 -2.89 15.30
C LYS A 93 -4.84 -2.48 16.74
N ASN A 94 -4.87 -3.42 17.68
CA ASN A 94 -4.62 -3.16 19.09
C ASN A 94 -3.13 -3.30 19.47
N PHE A 95 -2.26 -3.68 18.53
CA PHE A 95 -0.90 -4.09 18.86
C PHE A 95 0.11 -2.94 18.93
N SER A 96 -0.01 -1.97 18.03
CA SER A 96 0.95 -0.86 17.93
C SER A 96 0.29 0.34 17.29
N ASP A 97 0.59 1.55 17.76
CA ASP A 97 0.13 2.77 17.10
C ASP A 97 0.85 3.01 15.75
N ASN A 98 1.94 2.27 15.47
CA ASN A 98 2.67 2.38 14.21
C ASN A 98 2.01 1.53 13.11
N LYS A 99 1.42 2.24 12.12
CA LYS A 99 0.75 1.64 10.95
C LYS A 99 1.68 0.80 10.08
N GLU A 100 2.95 1.18 9.93
CA GLU A 100 3.92 0.41 9.11
C GLU A 100 4.22 -0.94 9.76
N TYR A 101 4.40 -0.94 11.08
CA TYR A 101 4.66 -2.16 11.83
C TYR A 101 3.44 -3.09 11.84
N GLN A 102 2.22 -2.54 11.94
CA GLN A 102 0.98 -3.32 11.75
C GLN A 102 0.91 -3.96 10.36
N ASN A 103 1.32 -3.25 9.31
CA ASN A 103 1.33 -3.77 7.95
C ASN A 103 2.31 -4.94 7.81
N ILE A 104 3.53 -4.82 8.35
CA ILE A 104 4.54 -5.90 8.34
C ILE A 104 3.97 -7.16 9.00
N ILE A 105 3.37 -7.03 10.18
CA ILE A 105 2.79 -8.17 10.90
C ILE A 105 1.62 -8.78 10.12
N SER A 106 0.79 -7.96 9.49
CA SER A 106 -0.32 -8.42 8.66
C SER A 106 0.18 -9.21 7.45
N VAL A 107 1.24 -8.74 6.78
CA VAL A 107 1.86 -9.45 5.65
C VAL A 107 2.46 -10.78 6.10
N VAL A 108 3.25 -10.79 7.17
CA VAL A 108 3.85 -12.02 7.69
C VAL A 108 2.77 -13.02 8.08
N ARG A 109 1.70 -12.56 8.74
CA ARG A 109 0.56 -13.40 9.09
C ARG A 109 -0.19 -13.90 7.85
N GLU A 110 -0.34 -13.09 6.81
CA GLU A 110 -0.94 -13.52 5.54
C GLU A 110 -0.13 -14.63 4.87
N ILE A 111 1.19 -14.51 4.87
CA ILE A 111 2.10 -15.53 4.35
C ILE A 111 1.91 -16.84 5.14
N THR A 112 2.05 -16.78 6.46
CA THR A 112 1.95 -17.99 7.31
C THR A 112 0.56 -18.62 7.24
N TRP A 113 -0.51 -17.81 7.22
CA TRP A 113 -1.88 -18.30 7.10
C TRP A 113 -2.14 -18.98 5.74
N SER A 114 -1.58 -18.44 4.66
CA SER A 114 -1.72 -19.03 3.32
C SER A 114 -1.04 -20.39 3.22
N PHE A 115 0.18 -20.51 3.76
CA PHE A 115 0.87 -21.79 3.83
C PHE A 115 0.12 -22.80 4.68
N SER A 116 -0.40 -22.39 5.85
CA SER A 116 -1.21 -23.27 6.69
C SER A 116 -2.50 -23.72 6.00
N LEU A 117 -3.12 -22.84 5.20
CA LEU A 117 -4.32 -23.20 4.43
C LEU A 117 -3.98 -24.22 3.34
N LEU A 118 -2.86 -24.03 2.63
CA LEU A 118 -2.39 -25.01 1.64
C LEU A 118 -2.17 -26.36 2.29
N LEU A 119 -1.46 -26.42 3.43
CA LEU A 119 -1.23 -27.67 4.17
C LEU A 119 -2.55 -28.33 4.60
N PHE A 120 -3.46 -27.55 5.18
CA PHE A 120 -4.77 -28.04 5.64
C PHE A 120 -5.55 -28.70 4.48
N VAL A 121 -5.59 -28.04 3.32
CA VAL A 121 -6.36 -28.57 2.19
C VAL A 121 -5.61 -29.68 1.44
N SER A 122 -4.28 -29.65 1.38
CA SER A 122 -3.50 -30.78 0.84
C SER A 122 -3.75 -32.07 1.62
N ILE A 123 -3.86 -32.01 2.95
CA ILE A 123 -4.22 -33.18 3.77
C ILE A 123 -5.61 -33.70 3.37
N LEU A 124 -6.61 -32.82 3.25
CA LEU A 124 -7.97 -33.20 2.87
C LEU A 124 -8.04 -33.77 1.44
N ILE A 125 -7.34 -33.15 0.48
CA ILE A 125 -7.31 -33.61 -0.91
C ILE A 125 -6.70 -35.00 -1.01
N ASN A 126 -5.56 -35.22 -0.33
CA ASN A 126 -4.90 -36.53 -0.32
C ASN A 126 -5.78 -37.59 0.32
N HIS A 127 -6.46 -37.25 1.42
CA HIS A 127 -7.35 -38.17 2.14
C HIS A 127 -8.55 -38.61 1.28
N PHE A 128 -9.26 -37.65 0.71
CA PHE A 128 -10.44 -37.91 -0.13
C PHE A 128 -10.09 -38.31 -1.56
N LYS A 129 -8.80 -38.46 -1.89
CA LYS A 129 -8.29 -38.79 -3.24
C LYS A 129 -8.91 -37.90 -4.32
N ILE A 130 -9.02 -36.61 -4.04
CA ILE A 130 -9.67 -35.65 -4.93
C ILE A 130 -8.85 -35.55 -6.23
N ASN A 131 -9.54 -35.49 -7.38
CA ASN A 131 -8.91 -35.39 -8.69
C ASN A 131 -7.94 -34.19 -8.77
N LYS A 132 -6.81 -34.39 -9.44
CA LYS A 132 -5.75 -33.42 -9.68
C LYS A 132 -6.26 -32.08 -10.24
N VAL A 133 -7.28 -32.08 -11.08
CA VAL A 133 -7.89 -30.84 -11.61
C VAL A 133 -8.42 -29.96 -10.49
N TYR A 134 -9.14 -30.52 -9.51
CA TYR A 134 -9.65 -29.77 -8.36
C TYR A 134 -8.54 -29.34 -7.40
N HIS A 135 -7.49 -30.15 -7.28
CA HIS A 135 -6.28 -29.78 -6.54
C HIS A 135 -5.62 -28.53 -7.11
N ASP A 136 -5.40 -28.50 -8.42
CA ASP A 136 -4.74 -27.37 -9.10
C ASP A 136 -5.62 -26.12 -9.09
N LEU A 137 -6.94 -26.28 -9.23
CA LEU A 137 -7.91 -25.20 -9.04
C LEU A 137 -7.85 -24.62 -7.62
N PHE A 138 -7.79 -25.47 -6.59
CA PHE A 138 -7.72 -25.02 -5.22
C PHE A 138 -6.44 -24.23 -4.94
N ILE A 139 -5.28 -24.75 -5.37
CA ILE A 139 -4.01 -24.04 -5.25
C ILE A 139 -4.09 -22.66 -5.92
N THR A 140 -4.63 -22.61 -7.14
CA THR A 140 -4.81 -21.37 -7.89
C THR A 140 -5.67 -20.36 -7.13
N ILE A 141 -6.79 -20.80 -6.55
CA ILE A 141 -7.68 -19.94 -5.74
C ILE A 141 -6.95 -19.40 -4.51
N VAL A 142 -6.15 -20.23 -3.83
CA VAL A 142 -5.38 -19.79 -2.66
C VAL A 142 -4.34 -18.73 -3.04
N PHE A 143 -3.63 -18.91 -4.16
CA PHE A 143 -2.67 -17.93 -4.65
C PHE A 143 -3.34 -16.60 -5.06
N ILE A 144 -4.48 -16.66 -5.76
CA ILE A 144 -5.25 -15.47 -6.11
C ILE A 144 -5.70 -14.74 -4.84
N ARG A 145 -6.21 -15.46 -3.83
CA ARG A 145 -6.61 -14.90 -2.54
C ARG A 145 -5.43 -14.23 -1.84
N PHE A 146 -4.30 -14.91 -1.78
CA PHE A 146 -3.06 -14.41 -1.18
C PHE A 146 -2.62 -13.09 -1.85
N TYR A 147 -2.55 -13.08 -3.18
CA TYR A 147 -2.18 -11.90 -3.96
C TYR A 147 -3.07 -10.70 -3.63
N PHE A 148 -4.40 -10.88 -3.70
CA PHE A 148 -5.33 -9.80 -3.39
C PHE A 148 -5.25 -9.37 -1.92
N SER A 149 -5.08 -10.29 -0.99
CA SER A 149 -4.98 -9.95 0.44
C SER A 149 -3.74 -9.12 0.75
N VAL A 150 -2.58 -9.50 0.21
CA VAL A 150 -1.34 -8.72 0.33
C VAL A 150 -1.52 -7.32 -0.26
N MET A 151 -2.08 -7.21 -1.47
CA MET A 151 -2.32 -5.92 -2.11
C MET A 151 -3.26 -5.02 -1.29
N MET A 152 -4.27 -5.60 -0.66
CA MET A 152 -5.15 -4.83 0.21
C MET A 152 -4.49 -4.40 1.52
N ILE A 153 -3.61 -5.22 2.10
CA ILE A 153 -2.82 -4.85 3.28
C ILE A 153 -1.89 -3.68 2.95
N LEU A 154 -1.19 -3.75 1.82
CA LEU A 154 -0.27 -2.70 1.36
C LEU A 154 -0.99 -1.37 1.08
N THR A 155 -2.16 -1.43 0.44
CA THR A 155 -2.97 -0.23 0.18
C THR A 155 -3.77 0.24 1.40
N GLY A 156 -3.83 -0.55 2.48
CA GLY A 156 -4.65 -0.26 3.66
C GLY A 156 -6.14 -0.15 3.33
N SER A 157 -6.60 -0.88 2.32
CA SER A 157 -7.96 -0.78 1.78
C SER A 157 -8.88 -1.87 2.34
N SER A 158 -10.16 -1.53 2.47
CA SER A 158 -11.20 -2.54 2.68
C SER A 158 -11.49 -3.27 1.38
N LEU A 159 -12.02 -4.49 1.46
CA LEU A 159 -12.37 -5.31 0.28
C LEU A 159 -13.16 -4.50 -0.76
N LEU A 160 -14.22 -3.82 -0.35
CA LEU A 160 -15.07 -3.03 -1.24
C LEU A 160 -14.31 -1.88 -1.92
N LYS A 161 -13.49 -1.14 -1.16
CA LYS A 161 -12.66 -0.07 -1.71
C LYS A 161 -11.65 -0.62 -2.71
N PHE A 162 -11.08 -1.77 -2.42
CA PHE A 162 -10.10 -2.42 -3.29
C PHE A 162 -10.73 -2.97 -4.58
N LEU A 163 -11.91 -3.57 -4.50
CA LEU A 163 -12.66 -3.99 -5.68
C LEU A 163 -13.02 -2.81 -6.58
N LEU A 164 -13.45 -1.69 -5.99
CA LEU A 164 -13.68 -0.45 -6.73
C LEU A 164 -12.39 0.08 -7.38
N GLN A 165 -11.25 0.00 -6.68
CA GLN A 165 -9.95 0.39 -7.25
C GLN A 165 -9.59 -0.49 -8.46
N ILE A 166 -9.74 -1.81 -8.34
CA ILE A 166 -9.51 -2.75 -9.46
C ILE A 166 -10.44 -2.39 -10.62
N LEU A 167 -11.73 -2.19 -10.36
CA LEU A 167 -12.70 -1.81 -11.40
C LEU A 167 -12.27 -0.53 -12.13
N MET A 168 -11.87 0.51 -11.39
CA MET A 168 -11.42 1.77 -11.98
C MET A 168 -10.13 1.61 -12.78
N ILE A 169 -9.18 0.79 -12.31
CA ILE A 169 -7.96 0.47 -13.04
C ILE A 169 -8.29 -0.28 -14.33
N THR A 170 -9.15 -1.30 -14.26
CA THR A 170 -9.57 -2.08 -15.44
C THR A 170 -10.27 -1.20 -16.47
N ILE A 171 -11.18 -0.31 -16.03
CA ILE A 171 -11.80 0.68 -16.92
C ILE A 171 -10.72 1.56 -17.54
N GLY A 172 -9.77 2.10 -16.77
CA GLY A 172 -8.69 2.94 -17.29
C GLY A 172 -7.76 2.22 -18.27
N VAL A 173 -7.45 0.96 -18.03
CA VAL A 173 -6.64 0.13 -18.94
C VAL A 173 -7.42 -0.15 -20.23
N TYR A 174 -8.70 -0.49 -20.11
CA TYR A 174 -9.57 -0.71 -21.26
C TYR A 174 -9.82 0.56 -22.08
N THR A 175 -9.89 1.73 -21.45
CA THR A 175 -9.98 2.97 -22.21
C THR A 175 -8.70 3.20 -23.01
N ILE A 176 -7.51 2.95 -22.46
CA ILE A 176 -6.26 3.07 -23.22
C ILE A 176 -6.23 2.13 -24.44
N SER A 177 -6.75 0.91 -24.32
CA SER A 177 -6.76 -0.05 -25.43
C SER A 177 -7.69 0.34 -26.58
N VAL A 178 -8.86 0.91 -26.27
CA VAL A 178 -9.90 1.21 -27.26
C VAL A 178 -9.80 2.64 -27.80
N PHE A 179 -9.32 3.59 -26.99
CA PHE A 179 -9.38 5.01 -27.35
C PHE A 179 -8.47 5.34 -28.52
N ASP A 180 -9.06 5.74 -29.63
CA ASP A 180 -8.32 6.27 -30.77
C ASP A 180 -8.08 7.79 -30.64
N ILE A 181 -7.18 8.35 -31.44
CA ILE A 181 -6.90 9.80 -31.42
C ILE A 181 -8.15 10.64 -31.70
N LYS A 182 -9.12 10.07 -32.42
CA LYS A 182 -10.43 10.67 -32.74
C LYS A 182 -11.30 10.94 -31.50
N TRP A 183 -11.02 10.28 -30.38
CA TRP A 183 -11.70 10.48 -29.10
C TRP A 183 -11.09 11.60 -28.26
N TRP A 184 -10.22 12.44 -28.85
CA TRP A 184 -9.65 13.62 -28.21
C TRP A 184 -10.72 14.54 -27.59
N ALA A 185 -11.89 14.68 -28.22
CA ALA A 185 -13.00 15.46 -27.69
C ALA A 185 -13.48 14.98 -26.30
N LEU A 186 -13.39 13.67 -26.03
CA LEU A 186 -13.78 13.10 -24.73
C LEU A 186 -12.71 13.39 -23.68
N ILE A 187 -11.43 13.29 -24.04
CA ILE A 187 -10.30 13.62 -23.14
C ILE A 187 -10.28 15.12 -22.83
N THR A 188 -10.49 16.00 -23.83
CA THR A 188 -10.58 17.44 -23.62
C THR A 188 -11.84 17.83 -22.86
N GLY A 189 -12.99 17.21 -23.14
CA GLY A 189 -14.23 17.41 -22.39
C GLY A 189 -14.08 17.02 -20.92
N GLY A 190 -13.47 15.88 -20.63
CA GLY A 190 -13.15 15.45 -19.27
C GLY A 190 -12.20 16.42 -18.56
N LEU A 191 -11.18 16.93 -19.26
CA LEU A 191 -10.31 17.98 -18.73
C LEU A 191 -11.09 19.27 -18.43
N ALA A 192 -11.98 19.70 -19.32
CA ALA A 192 -12.80 20.91 -19.12
C ALA A 192 -13.68 20.78 -17.86
N ILE A 193 -14.34 19.64 -17.67
CA ILE A 193 -15.12 19.35 -16.45
C ILE A 193 -14.21 19.38 -15.21
N TRP A 194 -13.03 18.76 -15.29
CA TRP A 194 -12.07 18.76 -14.19
C TRP A 194 -11.59 20.18 -13.83
N LEU A 195 -11.31 21.01 -14.83
CA LEU A 195 -10.89 22.39 -14.63
C LEU A 195 -12.02 23.24 -14.03
N TYR A 196 -13.26 22.98 -14.44
CA TYR A 196 -14.46 23.61 -13.91
C TYR A 196 -14.68 23.27 -12.44
N ILE A 197 -14.67 21.98 -12.07
CA ILE A 197 -14.80 21.54 -10.66
C ILE A 197 -13.74 22.17 -9.75
N ASN A 198 -12.54 22.45 -10.30
CA ASN A 198 -11.45 23.12 -9.60
C ASN A 198 -11.42 24.64 -9.87
N SER A 199 -12.55 25.30 -10.11
CA SER A 199 -12.64 26.75 -10.28
C SER A 199 -13.60 27.41 -9.29
N ILE A 200 -13.59 28.75 -9.27
CA ILE A 200 -14.57 29.55 -8.51
C ILE A 200 -15.98 29.33 -9.05
N ASP A 201 -16.11 29.14 -10.36
CA ASP A 201 -17.39 29.00 -11.06
C ASP A 201 -18.18 27.79 -10.54
N PHE A 202 -17.49 26.70 -10.20
CA PHE A 202 -18.14 25.54 -9.56
C PHE A 202 -18.69 25.87 -8.16
N VAL A 203 -18.02 26.73 -7.40
CA VAL A 203 -18.52 27.18 -6.09
C VAL A 203 -19.74 28.10 -6.26
N ILE A 204 -19.70 29.00 -7.26
CA ILE A 204 -20.84 29.85 -7.62
C ILE A 204 -22.04 28.97 -8.02
N PHE A 205 -21.80 27.94 -8.83
CA PHE A 205 -22.81 26.95 -9.19
C PHE A 205 -23.41 26.23 -7.98
N LEU A 206 -22.58 25.73 -7.06
CA LEU A 206 -23.04 25.10 -5.81
C LEU A 206 -23.87 26.05 -4.94
N ARG A 207 -23.65 27.37 -5.07
CA ARG A 207 -24.44 28.41 -4.40
C ARG A 207 -25.62 28.94 -5.22
N LYS A 208 -26.05 28.22 -6.27
CA LYS A 208 -27.17 28.60 -7.13
C LYS A 208 -26.98 29.99 -7.78
N GLY A 209 -25.75 30.33 -8.16
CA GLY A 209 -25.44 31.58 -8.86
C GLY A 209 -25.22 32.79 -7.95
N LYS A 210 -25.17 32.63 -6.63
CA LYS A 210 -24.78 33.73 -5.74
C LYS A 210 -23.29 34.02 -5.90
N ASP A 211 -22.97 35.20 -6.41
CA ASP A 211 -21.60 35.64 -6.62
C ASP A 211 -20.80 35.64 -5.31
N ILE A 212 -19.56 35.19 -5.42
CA ILE A 212 -18.59 35.20 -4.34
C ILE A 212 -17.38 35.94 -4.88
N GLU A 213 -17.02 37.06 -4.26
CA GLU A 213 -15.75 37.69 -4.59
C GLU A 213 -14.61 36.72 -4.29
N SER A 214 -13.67 36.61 -5.23
CA SER A 214 -12.50 35.72 -5.11
C SER A 214 -11.68 35.96 -3.83
N LYS A 215 -11.83 37.14 -3.19
CA LYS A 215 -11.21 37.53 -1.92
C LYS A 215 -11.70 36.71 -0.72
N TYR A 216 -12.92 36.18 -0.75
CA TYR A 216 -13.48 35.35 0.33
C TYR A 216 -12.99 33.89 0.29
N ILE A 217 -12.34 33.48 -0.80
CA ILE A 217 -11.79 32.13 -0.94
C ILE A 217 -10.36 32.12 -0.43
N SER A 218 -10.11 31.32 0.60
CA SER A 218 -8.78 31.13 1.17
C SER A 218 -7.75 30.73 0.10
N ASP A 219 -6.55 31.31 0.20
CA ASP A 219 -5.41 30.97 -0.66
C ASP A 219 -5.04 29.48 -0.60
N LYS A 220 -5.35 28.80 0.52
CA LYS A 220 -5.17 27.36 0.64
C LYS A 220 -6.05 26.59 -0.34
N VAL A 221 -7.29 27.02 -0.53
CA VAL A 221 -8.24 26.41 -1.47
C VAL A 221 -7.81 26.69 -2.91
N LYS A 222 -7.46 27.95 -3.21
CA LYS A 222 -6.92 28.33 -4.52
C LYS A 222 -5.67 27.52 -4.88
N TYR A 223 -4.78 27.30 -3.93
CA TYR A 223 -3.60 26.46 -4.11
C TYR A 223 -3.96 25.00 -4.42
N ILE A 224 -4.92 24.42 -3.68
CA ILE A 224 -5.39 23.04 -3.93
C ILE A 224 -5.99 22.93 -5.34
N TRP A 225 -6.81 23.90 -5.75
CA TRP A 225 -7.37 23.94 -7.09
C TRP A 225 -6.29 24.03 -8.17
N GLN A 226 -5.34 24.96 -8.05
CA GLN A 226 -4.25 25.08 -9.02
C GLN A 226 -3.41 23.80 -9.11
N ARG A 227 -3.13 23.16 -7.98
CA ARG A 227 -2.45 21.87 -7.95
C ARG A 227 -3.25 20.78 -8.65
N ASN A 228 -4.58 20.76 -8.47
CA ASN A 228 -5.45 19.79 -9.13
C ASN A 228 -5.57 20.06 -10.63
N LYS A 229 -5.68 21.32 -11.06
CA LYS A 229 -5.66 21.70 -12.48
C LYS A 229 -4.37 21.21 -13.16
N LEU A 230 -3.22 21.44 -12.52
CA LEU A 230 -1.93 20.94 -13.00
C LEU A 230 -1.90 19.42 -13.15
N ARG A 231 -2.47 18.67 -12.19
CA ARG A 231 -2.60 17.21 -12.28
C ARG A 231 -3.47 16.79 -13.47
N GLY A 232 -4.57 17.50 -13.71
CA GLY A 232 -5.43 17.29 -14.88
C GLY A 232 -4.66 17.47 -16.18
N TYR A 233 -3.97 18.61 -16.34
CA TYR A 233 -3.15 18.88 -17.53
C TYR A 233 -2.05 17.84 -17.75
N LEU A 234 -1.34 17.44 -16.69
CA LEU A 234 -0.31 16.40 -16.78
C LEU A 234 -0.90 15.05 -17.23
N LEU A 235 -2.03 14.64 -16.65
CA LEU A 235 -2.70 13.40 -17.05
C LEU A 235 -3.14 13.44 -18.51
N THR A 236 -3.76 14.53 -18.94
CA THR A 236 -4.19 14.73 -20.32
C THR A 236 -3.01 14.73 -21.29
N PHE A 237 -1.90 15.39 -20.94
CA PHE A 237 -0.68 15.37 -21.73
C PHE A 237 -0.12 13.94 -21.87
N LEU A 238 -0.05 13.17 -20.77
CA LEU A 238 0.43 11.80 -20.80
C LEU A 238 -0.41 10.91 -21.72
N LEU A 239 -1.74 11.02 -21.64
CA LEU A 239 -2.63 10.27 -22.51
C LEU A 239 -2.43 10.64 -23.98
N TYR A 240 -2.36 11.94 -24.30
CA TYR A 240 -2.16 12.37 -25.68
C TYR A 240 -0.79 11.98 -26.24
N ALA A 241 0.28 12.23 -25.50
CA ALA A 241 1.62 11.87 -25.92
C ALA A 241 1.72 10.35 -26.13
N SER A 242 1.10 9.56 -25.25
CA SER A 242 1.06 8.10 -25.40
C SER A 242 0.30 7.68 -26.64
N LEU A 243 -0.89 8.23 -26.90
CA LEU A 243 -1.68 7.89 -28.09
C LEU A 243 -0.98 8.31 -29.39
N LEU A 244 -0.33 9.48 -29.41
CA LEU A 244 0.42 9.97 -30.56
C LEU A 244 1.66 9.13 -30.87
N ILE A 245 2.39 8.68 -29.84
CA ILE A 245 3.61 7.88 -30.05
C ILE A 245 3.24 6.44 -30.37
N SER A 246 2.24 5.87 -29.71
CA SER A 246 1.78 4.50 -29.96
C SER A 246 1.22 4.28 -31.34
N SER A 247 0.54 5.27 -31.92
CA SER A 247 0.00 5.17 -33.29
C SER A 247 1.09 4.93 -34.35
N LEU A 248 2.35 5.29 -34.10
CA LEU A 248 3.48 5.01 -35.00
C LEU A 248 3.84 3.52 -35.07
N PHE A 249 3.47 2.74 -34.05
CA PHE A 249 3.78 1.32 -33.93
C PHE A 249 2.56 0.42 -34.18
N GLU A 250 1.38 1.02 -34.29
CA GLU A 250 0.14 0.29 -34.53
C GLU A 250 -0.02 -0.06 -36.01
N LYS A 251 -0.44 -1.30 -36.28
CA LYS A 251 -0.85 -1.72 -37.63
C LYS A 251 -2.33 -1.44 -37.83
N ASN A 252 -2.72 -1.24 -39.08
CA ASN A 252 -4.13 -1.16 -39.46
C ASN A 252 -4.87 -2.43 -39.02
N ASN A 253 -6.09 -2.26 -38.48
CA ASN A 253 -6.99 -3.33 -38.00
C ASN A 253 -6.50 -4.16 -36.80
N MET A 254 -5.61 -3.65 -35.94
CA MET A 254 -5.27 -4.32 -34.69
C MET A 254 -6.46 -4.43 -33.72
N VAL A 255 -6.55 -5.58 -33.04
CA VAL A 255 -7.53 -5.80 -31.97
C VAL A 255 -7.14 -5.00 -30.72
N ALA A 256 -8.09 -4.66 -29.86
CA ALA A 256 -7.85 -3.83 -28.67
C ALA A 256 -6.76 -4.40 -27.74
N SER A 257 -6.68 -5.73 -27.57
CA SER A 257 -5.64 -6.39 -26.78
C SER A 257 -4.23 -6.17 -27.35
N GLU A 258 -4.09 -6.21 -28.68
CA GLU A 258 -2.82 -5.98 -29.38
C GLU A 258 -2.39 -4.52 -29.24
N ARG A 259 -3.34 -3.58 -29.39
CA ARG A 259 -3.09 -2.15 -29.15
C ARG A 259 -2.67 -1.88 -27.72
N LEU A 260 -3.30 -2.54 -26.74
CA LEU A 260 -2.94 -2.39 -25.33
C LEU A 260 -1.47 -2.77 -25.06
N ASN A 261 -1.00 -3.86 -25.66
CA ASN A 261 0.36 -4.34 -25.51
C ASN A 261 1.41 -3.35 -26.04
N ILE A 262 1.04 -2.47 -26.98
CA ILE A 262 1.90 -1.41 -27.52
C ILE A 262 1.75 -0.13 -26.68
N ARG A 263 0.51 0.26 -26.39
CA ARG A 263 0.17 1.53 -25.74
C ARG A 263 0.59 1.60 -24.27
N MET A 264 0.42 0.51 -23.51
CA MET A 264 0.74 0.51 -22.08
C MET A 264 2.23 0.70 -21.79
N PRO A 265 3.15 -0.01 -22.47
CA PRO A 265 4.58 0.25 -22.32
C PRO A 265 4.95 1.69 -22.68
N ILE A 266 4.40 2.24 -23.77
CA ILE A 266 4.66 3.62 -24.20
C ILE A 266 4.15 4.61 -23.15
N LEU A 267 2.94 4.42 -22.63
CA LEU A 267 2.40 5.24 -21.55
C LEU A 267 3.30 5.19 -20.31
N MET A 268 3.79 4.00 -19.95
CA MET A 268 4.72 3.82 -18.82
C MET A 268 6.03 4.57 -19.04
N ILE A 269 6.63 4.46 -20.23
CA ILE A 269 7.89 5.14 -20.57
C ILE A 269 7.72 6.65 -20.48
N ILE A 270 6.66 7.20 -21.09
CA ILE A 270 6.38 8.64 -21.06
C ILE A 270 6.11 9.11 -19.63
N SER A 271 5.33 8.34 -18.87
CA SER A 271 5.05 8.64 -17.45
C SER A 271 6.33 8.66 -16.62
N PHE A 272 7.24 7.73 -16.87
CA PHE A 272 8.54 7.66 -16.20
C PHE A 272 9.42 8.86 -16.54
N LEU A 273 9.50 9.25 -17.82
CA LEU A 273 10.23 10.45 -18.25
C LEU A 273 9.67 11.72 -17.60
N VAL A 274 8.35 11.88 -17.57
CA VAL A 274 7.70 13.01 -16.89
C VAL A 274 8.00 13.01 -15.39
N ALA A 275 8.01 11.84 -14.74
CA ALA A 275 8.37 11.72 -13.33
C ALA A 275 9.83 12.16 -13.08
N ILE A 276 10.77 11.77 -13.94
CA ILE A 276 12.16 12.21 -13.88
C ILE A 276 12.26 13.73 -14.02
N LEU A 277 11.58 14.33 -15.00
CA LEU A 277 11.57 15.79 -15.20
C LEU A 277 11.04 16.52 -13.96
N ILE A 278 9.95 16.03 -13.37
CA ILE A 278 9.39 16.58 -12.13
C ILE A 278 10.40 16.43 -10.98
N ALA A 279 11.03 15.27 -10.83
CA ALA A 279 12.02 15.02 -9.79
C ALA A 279 13.24 15.95 -9.93
N ILE A 280 13.81 16.08 -11.13
CA ILE A 280 14.91 17.00 -11.43
C ILE A 280 14.51 18.44 -11.14
N ASN A 281 13.35 18.88 -11.61
CA ASN A 281 12.88 20.24 -11.35
C ASN A 281 12.69 20.50 -9.85
N SER A 282 12.10 19.55 -9.13
CA SER A 282 11.93 19.64 -7.67
C SER A 282 13.29 19.71 -6.94
N PHE A 283 14.28 18.94 -7.40
CA PHE A 283 15.63 18.96 -6.86
C PHE A 283 16.32 20.31 -7.11
N ILE A 284 16.22 20.85 -8.32
CA ILE A 284 16.76 22.18 -8.69
C ILE A 284 16.10 23.27 -7.84
N ILE A 285 14.77 23.25 -7.70
CA ILE A 285 14.03 24.24 -6.91
C ILE A 285 14.43 24.15 -5.43
N ASN A 286 14.52 22.94 -4.86
CA ASN A 286 14.95 22.76 -3.47
C ASN A 286 16.39 23.23 -3.25
N ARG A 287 17.30 22.98 -4.19
CA ARG A 287 18.68 23.49 -4.14
C ARG A 287 18.72 25.03 -4.18
N LYS A 288 17.95 25.66 -5.07
CA LYS A 288 17.83 27.14 -5.15
C LYS A 288 17.23 27.74 -3.87
N ARG A 289 16.22 27.10 -3.27
CA ARG A 289 15.56 27.55 -2.04
C ARG A 289 16.48 27.44 -0.82
N LYS A 290 17.27 26.37 -0.74
CA LYS A 290 18.33 26.20 0.27
C LYS A 290 19.39 27.30 0.12
N ASN A 291 19.86 27.58 -1.10
CA ASN A 291 20.81 28.67 -1.34
C ASN A 291 20.24 30.06 -0.99
N LYS A 292 18.99 30.35 -1.34
CA LYS A 292 18.35 31.65 -1.03
C LYS A 292 18.16 31.86 0.48
N THR A 293 17.79 30.83 1.23
CA THR A 293 17.67 30.92 2.70
C THR A 293 19.04 31.10 3.37
N THR A 294 20.09 30.47 2.86
CA THR A 294 21.47 30.70 3.32
C THR A 294 21.92 32.14 3.07
N ILE A 295 21.67 32.69 1.87
CA ILE A 295 22.02 34.07 1.51
C ILE A 295 21.25 35.11 2.35
N VAL A 296 19.96 34.87 2.62
CA VAL A 296 19.14 35.76 3.47
C VAL A 296 19.61 35.72 4.93
N LYS A 297 19.99 34.55 5.45
CA LYS A 297 20.60 34.43 6.78
C LYS A 297 21.94 35.15 6.85
N MET A 298 22.76 35.08 5.79
CA MET A 298 24.04 35.81 5.71
C MET A 298 23.87 37.33 5.67
N ARG A 299 22.84 37.86 5.00
CA ARG A 299 22.57 39.32 5.00
C ARG A 299 22.26 39.88 6.39
N LYS A 300 21.73 39.07 7.31
CA LYS A 300 21.37 39.48 8.68
C LYS A 300 22.53 39.40 9.69
N LEU A 301 23.71 38.89 9.30
CA LEU A 301 24.87 38.81 10.19
C LEU A 301 25.61 40.16 10.32
N PRO A 302 26.29 40.46 11.43
CA PRO A 302 27.18 41.62 11.54
C PRO A 302 28.37 41.51 10.55
N LYS A 303 28.90 42.65 10.09
CA LYS A 303 29.85 42.76 8.94
C LYS A 303 31.01 41.75 8.98
N TRP A 304 31.63 41.54 10.14
CA TRP A 304 32.76 40.62 10.32
C TRP A 304 32.37 39.14 10.15
N LYS A 305 31.18 38.73 10.60
CA LYS A 305 30.66 37.37 10.38
C LYS A 305 30.27 37.11 8.92
N LYS A 306 29.90 38.16 8.16
CA LYS A 306 29.65 38.02 6.71
C LYS A 306 30.94 37.70 5.95
N LEU A 307 32.05 38.35 6.29
CA LEU A 307 33.35 38.12 5.66
C LEU A 307 33.83 36.67 5.85
N ILE A 308 33.74 36.15 7.08
CA ILE A 308 34.12 34.76 7.41
C ILE A 308 33.21 33.75 6.67
N ALA A 309 31.90 33.99 6.66
CA ALA A 309 30.96 33.11 5.96
C ALA A 309 31.14 33.13 4.43
N MET A 310 31.53 34.27 3.86
CA MET A 310 31.80 34.42 2.43
C MET A 310 33.11 33.73 2.03
N TYR A 311 34.15 33.85 2.86
CA TYR A 311 35.43 33.15 2.69
C TYR A 311 35.27 31.62 2.71
N LEU A 312 34.47 31.08 3.65
CA LEU A 312 34.19 29.64 3.75
C LEU A 312 33.37 29.08 2.57
N ILE A 313 32.60 29.91 1.87
CA ILE A 313 31.88 29.51 0.65
C ILE A 313 32.81 29.55 -0.57
N LEU A 314 33.71 30.54 -0.65
CA LEU A 314 34.69 30.64 -1.73
C LEU A 314 35.72 29.50 -1.69
N GLN A 315 36.07 28.98 -0.50
CA GLN A 315 36.91 27.80 -0.34
C GLN A 315 36.22 26.46 -0.62
N LYS A 316 34.88 26.42 -0.73
CA LYS A 316 34.11 25.19 -0.98
C LYS A 316 33.84 24.91 -2.46
N LYS A 317 34.60 25.55 -3.35
CA LYS A 317 34.51 25.33 -4.80
C LYS A 317 35.40 24.19 -5.22
#